data_AF-A0A9E2VK04-F1
#
_entry.id   AF-A0A9E2VK04-F1
#
_cell.length_a   1.000
_cell.length_b   1.000
_cell.length_c   1.000
_cell.angle_alpha   90.00
_cell.angle_beta   90.00
_cell.angle_gamma   90.00
#
_symmetry.space_group_name_H-M   'P 1'
#
loop_
_entity.id
_entity.type
_entity.pdbx_description
1 polymer ?
#
loop_
_entity_poly.entity_id
_entity_poly.type
_entity_poly.pdbx_seq_one_letter_code
_entity_poly.pdbx_strand_id
1 'polypeptide(L)'
;CVVVADRSSSMSGSPVAELNAGLKELHTCLVQDSLACLRVELALVSFSSAPTVDVDFTSPQNFTPPTLSAGGCTMMGAAVVKALELLDNRRAQYRSAGLAVYRPWLVLISDGCSTDDIAEAARRTREAEQRKRLAFFGIGVKGADMEELARFSLRPPLPLDGLKFAELFQWLSASLSSVAVSRPGDQVPLPPPNWSTL
;
A
#
# COMPACT_ATOMS: atom_id res chain seq x y z
N CYS A 1 -5.73 2.40 -5.25
CA CYS A 1 -4.51 2.12 -4.47
C CYS A 1 -4.85 1.03 -3.47
N VAL A 2 -3.94 0.08 -3.21
CA VAL A 2 -4.08 -0.90 -2.13
C VAL A 2 -2.95 -0.68 -1.14
N VAL A 3 -3.30 -0.48 0.12
CA VAL A 3 -2.34 -0.47 1.23
C VAL A 3 -2.34 -1.87 1.84
N VAL A 4 -1.15 -2.47 1.94
CA VAL A 4 -0.92 -3.79 2.55
C VAL A 4 -0.13 -3.56 3.83
N ALA A 5 -0.76 -3.76 4.98
CA ALA A 5 -0.24 -3.32 6.27
C ALA A 5 0.04 -4.50 7.20
N ASP A 6 1.28 -4.57 7.67
CA ASP A 6 1.70 -5.55 8.66
C ASP A 6 1.09 -5.25 10.03
N ARG A 7 0.46 -6.27 10.63
CA ARG A 7 -0.04 -6.25 12.00
C ARG A 7 0.43 -7.48 12.78
N SER A 8 1.60 -8.00 12.44
CA SER A 8 2.26 -9.09 13.17
C SER A 8 2.70 -8.66 14.57
N SER A 9 3.19 -9.61 15.37
CA SER A 9 3.59 -9.34 16.75
C SER A 9 4.73 -8.33 16.88
N SER A 10 5.60 -8.20 15.87
CA SER A 10 6.70 -7.22 15.86
C SER A 10 6.21 -5.77 15.74
N MET A 11 5.00 -5.55 15.24
CA MET A 11 4.36 -4.24 15.16
C MET A 11 3.75 -3.77 16.48
N SER A 12 3.84 -4.57 17.55
CA SER A 12 3.24 -4.28 18.86
C SER A 12 3.78 -3.01 19.50
N GLY A 13 2.91 -2.28 20.20
CA GLY A 13 3.26 -1.02 20.87
C GLY A 13 3.13 0.18 19.93
N SER A 14 4.17 1.02 19.87
CA SER A 14 4.15 2.25 19.09
C SER A 14 3.95 2.05 17.57
N PRO A 15 4.53 1.04 16.89
CA PRO A 15 4.39 0.91 15.43
C PRO A 15 2.93 0.77 14.96
N VAL A 16 2.14 -0.12 15.57
CA VAL A 16 0.72 -0.28 15.21
C VAL A 16 -0.12 0.94 15.61
N ALA A 17 0.22 1.63 16.70
CA ALA A 17 -0.46 2.86 17.09
C ALA A 17 -0.24 3.98 16.06
N GLU A 18 0.99 4.16 15.61
CA GLU A 18 1.36 5.15 14.60
C GLU A 18 0.82 4.78 13.21
N LEU A 19 0.80 3.50 12.85
CA LEU A 19 0.14 3.01 11.64
C LEU A 19 -1.36 3.36 11.65
N ASN A 20 -2.06 3.12 12.76
CA ASN A 20 -3.47 3.48 12.92
C ASN A 20 -3.70 4.99 12.84
N ALA A 21 -2.82 5.80 13.45
CA ALA A 21 -2.88 7.26 13.35
C ALA A 21 -2.67 7.72 11.90
N GLY A 22 -1.67 7.14 11.22
CA GLY A 22 -1.36 7.41 9.83
C GLY A 22 -2.51 7.06 8.86
N LEU A 23 -3.23 5.96 9.08
CA LEU A 23 -4.41 5.62 8.28
C LEU A 23 -5.56 6.64 8.43
N LYS A 24 -5.71 7.21 9.64
CA LYS A 24 -6.69 8.30 9.88
C LYS A 24 -6.27 9.60 9.20
N GLU A 25 -4.98 9.90 9.21
CA GLU A 25 -4.41 11.04 8.49
C GLU A 25 -4.61 10.88 6.97
N LEU A 26 -4.32 9.70 6.41
CA LEU A 26 -4.57 9.38 5.00
C LEU A 26 -6.01 9.69 4.58
N HIS A 27 -6.97 9.20 5.36
CA HIS A 27 -8.39 9.47 5.14
C HIS A 27 -8.68 10.98 5.14
N THR A 28 -8.16 11.68 6.15
CA THR A 28 -8.41 13.12 6.33
C THR A 28 -7.86 13.92 5.16
N CYS A 29 -6.62 13.67 4.74
CA CYS A 29 -6.02 14.35 3.58
C CYS A 29 -6.80 14.07 2.28
N LEU A 30 -7.19 12.82 2.04
CA LEU A 30 -7.87 12.46 0.79
C LEU A 30 -9.31 12.97 0.71
N VAL A 31 -10.01 13.10 1.83
CA VAL A 31 -11.35 13.70 1.87
C VAL A 31 -11.30 15.21 1.67
N GLN A 32 -10.27 15.89 2.18
CA GLN A 32 -10.08 17.33 2.02
C GLN A 32 -9.68 17.75 0.61
N ASP A 33 -9.09 16.84 -0.18
CA ASP A 33 -8.74 17.09 -1.57
C ASP A 33 -9.96 16.89 -2.49
N SER A 34 -10.44 17.98 -3.09
CA SER A 34 -11.67 18.00 -3.90
C SER A 34 -11.65 17.07 -5.12
N LEU A 35 -10.48 16.76 -5.69
CA LEU A 35 -10.35 15.87 -6.83
C LEU A 35 -10.02 14.44 -6.41
N ALA A 36 -9.11 14.26 -5.45
CA ALA A 36 -8.73 12.94 -4.97
C ALA A 36 -9.94 12.22 -4.33
N CYS A 37 -10.75 12.96 -3.56
CA CYS A 37 -11.96 12.47 -2.93
C CYS A 37 -12.98 11.87 -3.91
N LEU A 38 -12.96 12.31 -5.19
CA LEU A 38 -13.87 11.85 -6.23
C LEU A 38 -13.27 10.82 -7.19
N ARG A 39 -11.94 10.76 -7.32
CA ARG A 39 -11.26 9.96 -8.37
C ARG A 39 -10.39 8.84 -7.84
N VAL A 40 -9.97 8.93 -6.58
CA VAL A 40 -9.15 7.90 -5.95
C VAL A 40 -10.05 6.81 -5.39
N GLU A 41 -9.59 5.58 -5.48
CA GLU A 41 -10.14 4.46 -4.72
C GLU A 41 -9.03 3.84 -3.87
N LEU A 42 -9.39 3.42 -2.66
CA LEU A 42 -8.50 2.80 -1.68
C LEU A 42 -9.05 1.45 -1.27
N ALA A 43 -8.16 0.50 -1.05
CA ALA A 43 -8.44 -0.72 -0.31
C ALA A 43 -7.34 -0.94 0.73
N LEU A 44 -7.67 -1.62 1.82
CA LEU A 44 -6.75 -1.95 2.90
C LEU A 44 -6.77 -3.45 3.14
N VAL A 45 -5.57 -4.04 3.07
CA VAL A 45 -5.33 -5.44 3.44
C VAL A 45 -4.35 -5.46 4.60
N SER A 46 -4.78 -5.83 5.80
CA SER A 46 -3.85 -6.13 6.88
C SER A 46 -3.43 -7.59 6.84
N PHE A 47 -2.30 -7.92 7.45
CA PHE A 47 -1.88 -9.31 7.57
C PHE A 47 -1.14 -9.59 8.87
N SER A 48 -1.35 -10.81 9.37
CA SER A 48 -0.43 -11.43 10.32
C SER A 48 -0.29 -12.92 10.03
N SER A 49 -0.96 -13.80 10.77
CA SER A 49 -1.03 -15.24 10.46
C SER A 49 -1.97 -15.59 9.30
N ALA A 50 -2.64 -14.59 8.72
CA ALA A 50 -3.40 -14.67 7.48
C ALA A 50 -3.65 -13.24 6.97
N PRO A 51 -3.87 -13.06 5.66
CA PRO A 51 -4.32 -11.78 5.13
C PRO A 51 -5.81 -11.54 5.41
N THR A 52 -6.15 -10.32 5.79
CA THR A 52 -7.50 -9.83 6.02
C THR A 52 -7.77 -8.67 5.08
N VAL A 53 -8.86 -8.70 4.33
CA VAL A 53 -9.33 -7.52 3.59
C VAL A 53 -10.17 -6.69 4.54
N ASP A 54 -9.56 -5.72 5.22
CA ASP A 54 -10.26 -4.89 6.20
C ASP A 54 -11.20 -3.89 5.51
N VAL A 55 -10.79 -3.39 4.34
CA VAL A 55 -11.61 -2.48 3.52
C VAL A 55 -11.42 -2.84 2.04
N ASP A 56 -12.51 -3.18 1.35
CA ASP A 56 -12.51 -3.36 -0.11
C ASP A 56 -12.45 -1.99 -0.82
N PHE A 57 -12.26 -1.98 -2.15
CA PHE A 57 -12.16 -0.77 -2.95
C PHE A 57 -13.34 0.17 -2.71
N THR A 58 -13.02 1.34 -2.14
CA THR A 58 -13.99 2.37 -1.81
C THR A 58 -13.43 3.77 -2.05
N SER A 59 -14.30 4.76 -2.18
CA SER A 59 -13.91 6.17 -2.27
C SER A 59 -13.42 6.67 -0.91
N PRO A 60 -12.58 7.73 -0.87
CA PRO A 60 -12.16 8.35 0.39
C PRO A 60 -13.32 8.72 1.32
N GLN A 61 -14.47 9.17 0.80
CA GLN A 61 -15.65 9.53 1.61
C GLN A 61 -16.26 8.34 2.36
N ASN A 62 -16.15 7.15 1.78
CA ASN A 62 -16.70 5.91 2.32
C ASN A 62 -15.62 5.07 3.02
N PHE A 63 -14.37 5.52 3.00
CA PHE A 63 -13.26 4.84 3.66
C PHE A 63 -13.30 5.14 5.15
N THR A 64 -13.71 4.16 5.96
CA THR A 64 -13.59 4.25 7.43
C THR A 64 -12.34 3.49 7.86
N PRO A 65 -11.27 4.17 8.33
CA PRO A 65 -10.04 3.50 8.75
C PRO A 65 -10.34 2.53 9.92
N PRO A 66 -10.02 1.23 9.78
CA PRO A 66 -10.17 0.29 10.89
C PRO A 66 -9.09 0.55 11.94
N THR A 67 -9.32 0.04 13.15
CA THR A 67 -8.28 -0.02 14.17
C THR A 67 -7.63 -1.39 14.12
N LEU A 68 -6.37 -1.43 13.69
CA LEU A 68 -5.56 -2.65 13.61
C LEU A 68 -4.95 -2.97 14.98
N SER A 69 -4.88 -4.25 15.30
CA SER A 69 -4.19 -4.78 16.49
C SER A 69 -3.04 -5.71 16.07
N ALA A 70 -1.90 -5.55 16.73
CA ALA A 70 -0.72 -6.36 16.46
C ALA A 70 -0.84 -7.76 17.10
N GLY A 71 -0.41 -8.78 16.37
CA GLY A 71 -0.31 -10.15 16.90
C GLY A 71 -0.23 -11.20 15.80
N GLY A 72 0.26 -12.39 16.16
CA GLY A 72 0.46 -13.50 15.22
C GLY A 72 1.78 -13.40 14.46
N CYS A 73 1.84 -14.08 13.31
CA CYS A 73 3.02 -14.22 12.44
C CYS A 73 3.05 -13.11 11.36
N THR A 74 3.94 -13.25 10.38
CA THR A 74 4.14 -12.28 9.30
C THR A 74 3.97 -12.99 7.94
N MET A 75 2.75 -13.38 7.57
CA MET A 75 2.47 -14.06 6.29
C MET A 75 2.33 -13.05 5.15
N MET A 76 3.47 -12.47 4.77
CA MET A 76 3.57 -11.38 3.80
C MET A 76 3.31 -11.85 2.37
N GLY A 77 3.75 -13.07 2.00
CA GLY A 77 3.56 -13.62 0.66
C GLY A 77 2.07 -13.75 0.31
N ALA A 78 1.31 -14.39 1.20
CA ALA A 78 -0.13 -14.53 1.09
C ALA A 78 -0.86 -13.17 1.01
N ALA A 79 -0.41 -12.18 1.78
CA ALA A 79 -0.99 -10.84 1.78
C ALA A 79 -0.81 -10.10 0.46
N VAL A 80 0.41 -10.14 -0.10
CA VAL A 80 0.69 -9.53 -1.39
C VAL A 80 -0.08 -10.24 -2.51
N VAL A 81 -0.17 -11.58 -2.49
CA VAL A 81 -1.02 -12.33 -3.44
C VAL A 81 -2.48 -11.87 -3.35
N LYS A 82 -3.03 -11.75 -2.14
CA LYS A 82 -4.41 -11.30 -1.94
C LYS A 82 -4.64 -9.87 -2.47
N ALA A 83 -3.69 -8.97 -2.24
CA ALA A 83 -3.76 -7.61 -2.74
C ALA A 83 -3.68 -7.54 -4.29
N LEU A 84 -2.87 -8.39 -4.92
CA LEU A 84 -2.82 -8.51 -6.38
C LEU A 84 -4.13 -9.03 -6.96
N GLU A 85 -4.77 -10.00 -6.32
CA GLU A 85 -6.10 -10.49 -6.72
C GLU A 85 -7.18 -9.41 -6.63
N LEU A 86 -7.21 -8.64 -5.55
CA LEU A 86 -8.11 -7.48 -5.41
C LEU A 86 -7.91 -6.51 -6.57
N LEU A 87 -6.66 -6.20 -6.91
CA LEU A 87 -6.31 -5.32 -8.03
C LEU A 87 -6.77 -5.86 -9.38
N ASP A 88 -6.54 -7.14 -9.65
CA ASP A 88 -6.94 -7.76 -10.91
C ASP A 88 -8.47 -7.83 -11.05
N ASN A 89 -9.19 -8.11 -9.96
CA ASN A 89 -10.65 -8.09 -9.91
C ASN A 89 -11.20 -6.68 -10.18
N ARG A 90 -10.66 -5.66 -9.49
CA ARG A 90 -11.11 -4.27 -9.70
C ARG A 90 -10.82 -3.80 -11.12
N ARG A 91 -9.66 -4.17 -11.66
CA ARG A 91 -9.30 -3.88 -13.05
C ARG A 91 -10.26 -4.54 -14.04
N ALA A 92 -10.66 -5.79 -13.79
CA ALA A 92 -11.62 -6.48 -14.65
C ALA A 92 -12.99 -5.76 -14.65
N GLN A 93 -13.47 -5.32 -13.47
CA GLN A 93 -14.71 -4.55 -13.35
C GLN A 93 -14.69 -3.25 -14.17
N TYR A 94 -13.59 -2.49 -14.09
CA TYR A 94 -13.41 -1.28 -14.90
C TYR A 94 -13.46 -1.59 -16.39
N ARG A 95 -12.73 -2.63 -16.83
CA ARG A 95 -12.71 -3.04 -18.25
C ARG A 95 -14.09 -3.48 -18.74
N SER A 96 -14.83 -4.26 -17.96
CA SER A 96 -16.19 -4.69 -18.33
C SER A 96 -17.17 -3.53 -18.42
N ALA A 97 -16.93 -2.46 -17.65
CA ALA A 97 -17.72 -1.23 -17.70
C ALA A 97 -17.26 -0.24 -18.79
N GLY A 98 -16.24 -0.58 -19.60
CA GLY A 98 -15.67 0.31 -20.61
C GLY A 98 -14.92 1.52 -20.03
N LEU A 99 -14.57 1.47 -18.75
CA LEU A 99 -13.87 2.56 -18.04
C LEU A 99 -12.36 2.47 -18.25
N ALA A 100 -11.72 3.63 -18.31
CA ALA A 100 -10.27 3.72 -18.37
C ALA A 100 -9.64 3.19 -17.07
N VAL A 101 -8.60 2.38 -17.21
CA VAL A 101 -7.85 1.80 -16.09
C VAL A 101 -6.57 2.60 -15.88
N TYR A 102 -6.42 3.20 -14.71
CA TYR A 102 -5.16 3.81 -14.27
C TYR A 102 -4.21 2.72 -13.74
N ARG A 103 -2.89 2.97 -13.79
CA ARG A 103 -1.89 2.08 -13.19
C ARG A 103 -2.07 2.10 -11.66
N PRO A 104 -2.56 1.02 -11.04
CA PRO A 104 -2.77 1.00 -9.59
C PRO A 104 -1.44 0.96 -8.83
N TRP A 105 -1.51 1.38 -7.58
CA TRP A 105 -0.41 1.32 -6.62
C TRP A 105 -0.70 0.26 -5.57
N LEU A 106 0.35 -0.48 -5.18
CA LEU A 106 0.35 -1.38 -4.04
C LEU A 106 1.48 -0.95 -3.10
N VAL A 107 1.10 -0.53 -1.90
CA VAL A 107 2.01 -0.01 -0.88
C VAL A 107 2.09 -1.05 0.23
N LEU A 108 3.22 -1.74 0.35
CA LEU A 108 3.48 -2.72 1.39
C LEU A 108 4.24 -2.06 2.53
N ILE A 109 3.72 -2.16 3.75
CA ILE A 109 4.34 -1.63 4.97
C ILE A 109 4.57 -2.80 5.91
N SER A 110 5.83 -3.14 6.18
CA SER A 110 6.22 -4.31 6.99
C SER A 110 7.64 -4.17 7.52
N ASP A 111 7.98 -4.95 8.54
CA ASP A 111 9.37 -5.19 8.96
C ASP A 111 10.07 -6.27 8.10
N GLY A 112 9.43 -6.77 7.05
CA GLY A 112 10.06 -7.59 6.03
C GLY A 112 10.43 -9.01 6.45
N CYS A 113 10.18 -9.45 7.69
CA CYS A 113 10.55 -10.80 8.16
C CYS A 113 9.42 -11.80 7.88
N SER A 114 9.28 -12.27 6.64
CA SER A 114 8.18 -13.17 6.27
C SER A 114 8.27 -14.53 6.96
N THR A 115 7.11 -15.07 7.32
CA THR A 115 6.96 -16.44 7.86
C THR A 115 6.43 -17.43 6.83
N ASP A 116 6.03 -16.96 5.64
CA ASP A 116 5.60 -17.77 4.51
C ASP A 116 6.49 -17.54 3.28
N ASP A 117 6.39 -18.44 2.29
CA ASP A 117 7.12 -18.30 1.03
C ASP A 117 6.57 -17.13 0.20
N ILE A 118 7.44 -16.16 -0.06
CA ILE A 118 7.12 -14.97 -0.85
C ILE A 118 7.42 -15.12 -2.34
N ALA A 119 7.98 -16.23 -2.80
CA ALA A 119 8.51 -16.36 -4.16
C ALA A 119 7.46 -16.06 -5.25
N GLU A 120 6.25 -16.61 -5.12
CA GLU A 120 5.17 -16.36 -6.09
C GLU A 120 4.69 -14.90 -6.04
N ALA A 121 4.53 -14.35 -4.84
CA ALA A 121 4.11 -12.97 -4.64
C ALA A 121 5.12 -11.98 -5.24
N ALA A 122 6.41 -12.21 -5.00
CA ALA A 122 7.51 -11.47 -5.57
C ALA A 122 7.54 -11.56 -7.10
N ARG A 123 7.43 -12.77 -7.66
CA ARG A 123 7.40 -13.02 -9.11
C ARG A 123 6.25 -12.27 -9.78
N ARG A 124 5.01 -12.39 -9.27
CA ARG A 124 3.83 -11.71 -9.81
C ARG A 124 3.96 -10.19 -9.73
N THR A 125 4.47 -9.67 -8.61
CA THR A 125 4.66 -8.23 -8.42
C THR A 125 5.66 -7.67 -9.41
N ARG A 126 6.84 -8.30 -9.55
CA ARG A 126 7.88 -7.89 -10.51
C ARG A 126 7.37 -7.94 -11.95
N GLU A 127 6.66 -8.99 -12.33
CA GLU A 127 6.08 -9.12 -13.67
C GLU A 127 5.06 -7.99 -13.95
N ALA A 128 4.21 -7.67 -12.97
CA ALA A 128 3.24 -6.59 -13.08
C ALA A 128 3.90 -5.20 -13.18
N GLU A 129 4.98 -4.95 -12.43
CA GLU A 129 5.75 -3.70 -12.52
C GLU A 129 6.48 -3.56 -13.86
N GLN A 130 7.16 -4.62 -14.33
CA GLN A 130 7.85 -4.64 -15.62
C GLN A 130 6.91 -4.33 -16.78
N ARG A 131 5.67 -4.86 -16.72
CA ARG A 131 4.62 -4.59 -17.71
C ARG A 131 3.92 -3.24 -17.51
N LYS A 132 4.40 -2.40 -16.58
CA LYS A 132 3.81 -1.11 -16.21
C LYS A 132 2.34 -1.20 -15.77
N ARG A 133 1.92 -2.38 -15.29
CA ARG A 133 0.55 -2.65 -14.81
C ARG A 133 0.39 -2.39 -13.31
N LEU A 134 1.49 -2.22 -12.58
CA LEU A 134 1.48 -1.98 -11.14
C LEU A 134 2.63 -1.02 -10.81
N ALA A 135 2.43 -0.13 -9.83
CA ALA A 135 3.52 0.51 -9.11
C ALA A 135 3.57 -0.07 -7.70
N PHE A 136 4.66 -0.73 -7.34
CA PHE A 136 4.87 -1.29 -6.01
C PHE A 136 5.73 -0.37 -5.14
N PHE A 137 5.41 -0.24 -3.87
CA PHE A 137 6.22 0.49 -2.90
C PHE A 137 6.39 -0.38 -1.67
N GLY A 138 7.62 -0.86 -1.43
CA GLY A 138 7.97 -1.56 -0.18
C GLY A 138 8.49 -0.56 0.84
N ILE A 139 7.91 -0.58 2.03
CA ILE A 139 8.21 0.34 3.13
C ILE A 139 8.62 -0.48 4.35
N GLY A 140 9.89 -0.35 4.73
CA GLY A 140 10.48 -1.06 5.85
C GLY A 140 10.24 -0.35 7.18
N VAL A 141 9.58 -1.00 8.12
CA VAL A 141 9.39 -0.48 9.49
C VAL A 141 10.48 -1.02 10.41
N LYS A 142 11.22 -0.11 11.07
CA LYS A 142 12.20 -0.35 12.14
C LYS A 142 12.88 -1.73 12.15
N GLY A 143 14.12 -1.79 11.63
CA GLY A 143 14.91 -3.03 11.61
C GLY A 143 14.44 -4.02 10.54
N ALA A 144 13.73 -3.51 9.53
CA ALA A 144 13.13 -4.33 8.50
C ALA A 144 14.17 -5.10 7.67
N ASP A 145 13.83 -6.31 7.24
CA ASP A 145 14.59 -7.02 6.22
C ASP A 145 14.35 -6.38 4.84
N MET A 146 15.22 -5.42 4.52
CA MET A 146 15.16 -4.68 3.26
C MET A 146 15.53 -5.55 2.05
N GLU A 147 16.31 -6.62 2.24
CA GLU A 147 16.63 -7.55 1.17
C GLU A 147 15.40 -8.38 0.79
N GLU A 148 14.66 -8.86 1.80
CA GLU A 148 13.41 -9.58 1.58
C GLU A 148 12.36 -8.67 0.92
N LEU A 149 12.17 -7.43 1.41
CA LEU A 149 11.27 -6.46 0.77
C LEU A 149 11.69 -6.12 -0.68
N ALA A 150 12.99 -6.06 -0.97
CA ALA A 150 13.50 -5.81 -2.31
C ALA A 150 13.16 -6.94 -3.30
N ARG A 151 12.82 -8.14 -2.82
CA ARG A 151 12.41 -9.25 -3.70
C ARG A 151 11.10 -8.95 -4.45
N PHE A 152 10.24 -8.07 -3.94
CA PHE A 152 8.97 -7.74 -4.59
C PHE A 152 9.07 -6.77 -5.76
N SER A 153 10.11 -5.93 -5.80
CA SER A 153 10.20 -4.82 -6.76
C SER A 153 11.53 -4.76 -7.49
N LEU A 154 11.54 -4.03 -8.61
CA LEU A 154 12.78 -3.59 -9.26
C LEU A 154 13.36 -2.33 -8.59
N ARG A 155 12.55 -1.61 -7.82
CA ARG A 155 12.96 -0.42 -7.07
C ARG A 155 13.36 -0.83 -5.65
N PRO A 156 14.37 -0.17 -5.06
CA PRO A 156 14.72 -0.45 -3.67
C PRO A 156 13.54 -0.09 -2.76
N PRO A 157 13.29 -0.88 -1.70
CA PRO A 157 12.35 -0.48 -0.65
C PRO A 157 12.89 0.73 0.10
N LEU A 158 11.98 1.48 0.72
CA LEU A 158 12.30 2.70 1.46
C LEU A 158 12.17 2.43 2.97
N PRO A 159 13.18 2.72 3.79
CA PRO A 159 13.03 2.62 5.24
C PRO A 159 12.14 3.75 5.73
N LEU A 160 11.24 3.46 6.66
CA LEU A 160 10.51 4.47 7.42
C LEU A 160 11.46 5.07 8.45
N ASP A 161 11.70 6.38 8.36
CA ASP A 161 12.52 7.09 9.33
C ASP A 161 11.78 7.20 10.66
N GLY A 162 12.18 6.39 11.64
CA GLY A 162 11.47 6.26 12.91
C GLY A 162 10.05 5.71 12.70
N LEU A 163 9.04 6.41 13.22
CA LEU A 163 7.62 6.05 13.09
C LEU A 163 6.85 7.14 12.35
N LYS A 164 7.44 7.73 11.31
CA LYS A 164 6.85 8.80 10.48
C LYS A 164 5.73 8.30 9.54
N PHE A 165 4.79 7.53 10.09
CA PHE A 165 3.65 7.02 9.33
C PHE A 165 2.74 8.16 8.85
N ALA A 166 2.53 9.18 9.68
CA ALA A 166 1.73 10.35 9.30
C ALA A 166 2.31 11.02 8.04
N GLU A 167 3.62 11.30 8.03
CA GLU A 167 4.30 11.92 6.89
C GLU A 167 4.30 11.00 5.66
N LEU A 168 4.45 9.69 5.85
CA LEU A 168 4.27 8.70 4.78
C LEU A 168 2.88 8.80 4.13
N PHE A 169 1.83 8.85 4.95
CA PHE A 169 0.47 8.89 4.45
C PHE A 169 0.06 10.25 3.88
N GLN A 170 0.64 11.34 4.39
CA GLN A 170 0.54 12.67 3.77
C GLN A 170 1.25 12.70 2.41
N TRP A 171 2.43 12.10 2.30
CA TRP A 171 3.11 11.94 1.02
C TRP A 171 2.28 11.08 0.05
N LEU A 172 1.71 9.97 0.53
CA LEU A 172 0.88 9.09 -0.28
C LEU A 172 -0.39 9.80 -0.75
N SER A 173 -1.05 10.57 0.12
CA SER A 173 -2.26 11.33 -0.25
C SER A 173 -1.94 12.36 -1.33
N ALA A 174 -0.90 13.18 -1.15
CA ALA A 174 -0.46 14.15 -2.14
C ALA A 174 -0.09 13.51 -3.49
N SER A 175 0.52 12.33 -3.43
CA SER A 175 0.91 11.56 -4.61
C SER A 175 -0.32 10.98 -5.34
N LEU A 176 -1.33 10.50 -4.61
CA LEU A 176 -2.61 10.05 -5.17
C LEU A 176 -3.44 11.20 -5.73
N SER A 177 -3.43 12.37 -5.09
CA SER A 177 -4.03 13.59 -5.62
C SER A 177 -3.44 14.00 -6.96
N SER A 178 -2.10 13.92 -7.09
CA SER A 178 -1.42 14.21 -8.35
C SER A 178 -1.84 13.23 -9.45
N VAL A 179 -2.02 11.95 -9.12
CA VAL A 179 -2.57 10.94 -10.04
C VAL A 179 -4.02 11.25 -10.42
N ALA A 180 -4.84 11.73 -9.48
CA ALA A 180 -6.23 12.10 -9.76
C ALA A 180 -6.37 13.22 -10.81
N VAL A 181 -5.36 14.09 -10.95
CA VAL A 181 -5.32 15.15 -11.98
C VAL A 181 -4.78 14.64 -13.33
N SER A 182 -4.04 13.52 -13.34
CA SER A 182 -3.35 12.97 -14.52
C SER A 182 -4.26 12.18 -15.49
N ARG A 183 -3.76 11.89 -16.70
CA ARG A 183 -4.42 11.03 -17.68
C ARG A 183 -3.93 9.58 -17.59
N PRO A 184 -4.75 8.59 -18.00
CA PRO A 184 -4.29 7.21 -18.10
C PRO A 184 -3.06 7.09 -19.01
N GLY A 185 -1.95 6.63 -18.46
CA GLY A 185 -0.68 6.47 -19.18
C GLY A 185 0.36 7.54 -18.86
N ASP A 186 -0.01 8.63 -18.19
CA ASP A 186 0.95 9.64 -17.74
C ASP A 186 1.90 9.05 -16.69
N GLN A 187 3.17 9.44 -16.77
CA GLN A 187 4.13 9.24 -15.69
C GLN A 187 4.02 10.44 -14.75
N VAL A 188 3.36 10.26 -13.61
CA VAL A 188 3.32 11.29 -12.56
C VAL A 188 4.63 11.19 -11.76
N PRO A 189 5.52 12.19 -11.81
CA PRO A 189 6.70 12.21 -10.96
C PRO A 189 6.24 12.29 -9.49
N LEU A 190 6.75 11.38 -8.67
CA LEU A 190 6.45 11.36 -7.25
C LEU A 190 7.28 12.45 -6.56
N PRO A 191 6.72 13.20 -5.60
CA PRO A 191 7.51 14.08 -4.76
C PRO A 191 8.56 13.24 -3.99
N PRO A 192 9.73 13.80 -3.66
CA PRO A 192 10.71 13.09 -2.84
C PRO A 192 10.11 12.76 -1.46
N PRO A 193 10.33 11.54 -0.93
CA PRO A 193 9.79 11.15 0.37
C PRO A 193 10.52 11.91 1.50
N ASN A 194 9.78 12.64 2.33
CA ASN A 194 10.29 13.33 3.53
C ASN A 194 10.27 12.45 4.80
N TRP A 195 9.70 11.25 4.69
CA TRP A 195 9.48 10.28 5.77
C TRP A 195 10.50 9.13 5.76
N SER A 196 11.45 9.15 4.82
CA SER A 196 12.43 8.07 4.61
C SER A 196 13.86 8.62 4.66
N THR A 197 14.78 7.83 5.20
CA THR A 197 16.23 8.07 5.13
C THR A 197 16.82 7.25 3.97
N LEU A 198 17.44 7.94 3.02
CA LEU A 198 18.17 7.31 1.91
C LEU A 198 19.54 6.81 2.36
#